data_AF-A0A3D2V8M1-F1
#
_entry.id   AF-A0A3D2V8M1-F1
#
_cell.length_a   1.000
_cell.length_b   1.000
_cell.length_c   1.000
_cell.angle_alpha   90.00
_cell.angle_beta   90.00
_cell.angle_gamma   90.00
#
_symmetry.space_group_name_H-M   'P 1'
#
loop_
_entity.id
_entity.type
_entity.pdbx_description
1 polymer ?
#
loop_
_entity_poly.entity_id
_entity_poly.type
_entity_poly.pdbx_seq_one_letter_code
_entity_poly.pdbx_strand_id
1 'polypeptide(L)'
;MITNVDQNVGRLFAKLDELDVRDNTLVIFIDDNGPNTRRYVGDFRGNKSMVYDGGVRSPCWLHWPNRLQAGVVRHELSAHIDLLPTIADACNVRVPRWLKLDGQSFLPLLEGKRRNWNRHLVLQAHRGNEPVRYHNFMLRHGDWKLLHSSGFGSTSFDGKPQFQLYNVSNDPTELNNLASTHPEQVARLQRLYDQWFDDVSTTREDNYAPPRIVIGSDVAPETVLSRQDWRDGTWAPNSSGYWEVNVVENRSYDIEVVFNPAEQDETLEIRLETNTVKANISAGDDRALIRGVPIENGPQKISAVLLHLLKDESEKIRGPYQVIIRPHL
;
A
#
# COMPACT_ATOMS: atom_id res chain seq x y z
N MET A 1 -10.98 10.62 18.46
CA MET A 1 -10.81 9.83 17.22
C MET A 1 -11.07 8.35 17.44
N ILE A 2 -10.39 7.66 18.37
CA ILE A 2 -10.62 6.21 18.61
C ILE A 2 -12.10 5.89 18.90
N THR A 3 -12.73 6.60 19.84
CA THR A 3 -14.16 6.44 20.14
C THR A 3 -15.07 6.67 18.93
N ASN A 4 -14.67 7.56 18.00
CA ASN A 4 -15.45 7.81 16.78
C ASN A 4 -15.36 6.61 15.82
N VAL A 5 -14.17 6.01 15.68
CA VAL A 5 -14.00 4.76 14.90
C VAL A 5 -14.83 3.64 15.51
N ASP A 6 -14.75 3.44 16.82
CA ASP A 6 -15.52 2.42 17.56
C ASP A 6 -17.05 2.60 17.37
N GLN A 7 -17.55 3.84 17.52
CA GLN A 7 -18.96 4.15 17.26
C GLN A 7 -19.38 3.83 15.81
N ASN A 8 -18.52 4.08 14.82
CA ASN A 8 -18.84 3.73 13.42
C ASN A 8 -18.80 2.23 13.17
N VAL A 9 -17.93 1.47 13.84
CA VAL A 9 -17.98 0.01 13.84
C VAL A 9 -19.30 -0.48 14.47
N GLY A 10 -19.75 0.15 15.56
CA GLY A 10 -21.07 -0.12 16.15
C GLY A 10 -22.21 0.13 15.16
N ARG A 11 -22.16 1.24 14.39
CA ARG A 11 -23.15 1.54 13.33
C ARG A 11 -23.14 0.49 12.22
N LEU A 12 -21.97 -0.01 11.83
CA LEU A 12 -21.86 -1.11 10.87
C LEU A 12 -22.59 -2.36 11.39
N PHE A 13 -22.31 -2.79 12.62
CA PHE A 13 -22.98 -3.97 13.20
C PHE A 13 -24.48 -3.78 13.35
N ALA A 14 -24.94 -2.61 13.80
CA ALA A 14 -26.36 -2.29 13.86
C ALA A 14 -27.04 -2.40 12.48
N LYS A 15 -26.33 -2.00 11.41
CA LYS A 15 -26.86 -2.15 10.04
C LYS A 15 -26.88 -3.61 9.58
N LEU A 16 -25.88 -4.41 9.94
CA LEU A 16 -25.87 -5.85 9.64
C LEU A 16 -26.99 -6.60 10.38
N ASP A 17 -27.30 -6.19 11.61
CA ASP A 17 -28.44 -6.70 12.39
C ASP A 17 -29.78 -6.30 11.74
N GLU A 18 -29.95 -5.02 11.37
CA GLU A 18 -31.16 -4.52 10.69
C GLU A 18 -31.45 -5.26 9.37
N LEU A 19 -30.40 -5.61 8.63
CA LEU A 19 -30.49 -6.33 7.36
C LEU A 19 -30.61 -7.85 7.52
N ASP A 20 -30.54 -8.39 8.74
CA ASP A 20 -30.56 -9.83 9.04
C ASP A 20 -29.47 -10.64 8.30
N VAL A 21 -28.27 -10.05 8.15
CA VAL A 21 -27.13 -10.69 7.45
C VAL A 21 -25.90 -10.89 8.33
N ARG A 22 -25.93 -10.44 9.59
CA ARG A 22 -24.77 -10.45 10.48
C ARG A 22 -24.14 -11.83 10.65
N ASP A 23 -24.96 -12.85 10.88
CA ASP A 23 -24.45 -14.19 11.22
C ASP A 23 -23.66 -14.82 10.07
N ASN A 24 -24.00 -14.47 8.82
CA ASN A 24 -23.31 -14.92 7.62
C ASN A 24 -22.37 -13.85 7.01
N THR A 25 -22.02 -12.82 7.76
CA THR A 25 -21.07 -11.78 7.30
C THR A 25 -19.74 -11.95 8.02
N LEU A 26 -18.66 -12.07 7.25
CA LEU A 26 -17.30 -11.96 7.77
C LEU A 26 -16.90 -10.49 7.89
N VAL A 27 -16.77 -10.00 9.12
CA VAL A 27 -16.22 -8.67 9.41
C VAL A 27 -14.76 -8.84 9.84
N ILE A 28 -13.85 -8.12 9.19
CA ILE A 28 -12.42 -8.09 9.52
C ILE A 28 -12.06 -6.66 9.91
N PHE A 29 -11.58 -6.46 11.13
CA PHE A 29 -10.98 -5.20 11.57
C PHE A 29 -9.46 -5.37 11.59
N ILE A 30 -8.73 -4.42 11.03
CA ILE A 30 -7.27 -4.39 11.03
C ILE A 30 -6.77 -2.94 11.03
N ASP A 31 -5.59 -2.71 11.60
CA ASP A 31 -4.84 -1.45 11.48
C ASP A 31 -3.66 -1.62 10.49
N ASP A 32 -3.34 -0.59 9.72
CA ASP A 32 -2.38 -0.67 8.61
C ASP A 32 -0.91 -0.76 9.09
N ASN A 33 -0.61 -0.13 10.22
CA ASN A 33 0.71 -0.06 10.84
C ASN A 33 0.58 0.33 12.31
N GLY A 34 1.68 0.29 13.05
CA GLY A 34 1.76 0.86 14.39
C GLY A 34 1.42 2.37 14.45
N PRO A 35 1.12 2.90 15.64
CA PRO A 35 0.67 4.29 15.82
C PRO A 35 1.77 5.31 15.50
N ASN A 36 1.40 6.54 15.14
CA ASN A 36 2.37 7.60 14.81
C ASN A 36 3.19 8.12 16.02
N THR A 37 2.93 7.62 17.22
CA THR A 37 3.66 8.00 18.44
C THR A 37 3.86 6.78 19.32
N ARG A 38 4.57 6.91 20.45
CA ARG A 38 4.70 5.84 21.45
C ARG A 38 3.41 5.58 22.25
N ARG A 39 2.32 6.30 21.99
CA ARG A 39 1.01 6.02 22.59
C ARG A 39 0.40 4.79 21.92
N TYR A 40 -0.23 3.92 22.71
CA TYR A 40 -0.96 2.73 22.25
C TYR A 40 -0.09 1.62 21.63
N VAL A 41 1.21 1.58 21.95
CA VAL A 41 2.12 0.50 21.53
C VAL A 41 2.24 -0.64 22.55
N GLY A 42 1.53 -0.55 23.68
CA GLY A 42 1.71 -1.48 24.81
C GLY A 42 3.16 -1.50 25.30
N ASP A 43 3.66 -2.69 25.60
CA ASP A 43 5.06 -2.91 25.97
C ASP A 43 6.01 -3.01 24.77
N PHE A 44 5.49 -2.93 23.54
CA PHE A 44 6.28 -3.13 22.33
C PHE A 44 7.18 -1.92 22.03
N ARG A 45 8.33 -2.18 21.41
CA ARG A 45 9.30 -1.16 20.98
C ARG A 45 8.94 -0.58 19.63
N GLY A 46 9.34 0.68 19.39
CA GLY A 46 9.06 1.40 18.15
C GLY A 46 7.63 1.92 18.03
N ASN A 47 7.33 2.45 16.84
CA ASN A 47 6.06 3.03 16.41
C ASN A 47 6.06 3.09 14.86
N LYS A 48 5.09 3.77 14.24
CA LYS A 48 4.95 3.89 12.78
C LYS A 48 6.30 4.11 12.08
N SER A 49 6.52 3.38 10.99
CA SER A 49 7.74 3.39 10.16
C SER A 49 8.95 2.65 10.76
N MET A 50 8.89 2.18 12.00
CA MET A 50 9.93 1.33 12.59
C MET A 50 9.59 -0.16 12.42
N VAL A 51 10.62 -1.00 12.37
CA VAL A 51 10.48 -2.47 12.16
C VAL A 51 10.41 -3.29 13.45
N TYR A 52 10.41 -2.62 14.60
CA TYR A 52 10.10 -3.20 15.91
C TYR A 52 8.59 -3.50 16.04
N ASP A 53 8.18 -4.34 16.99
CA ASP A 53 6.79 -4.82 17.09
C ASP A 53 5.78 -3.69 17.28
N GLY A 54 6.13 -2.59 17.95
CA GLY A 54 5.26 -1.42 18.07
C GLY A 54 5.02 -0.66 16.77
N GLY A 55 5.80 -0.93 15.72
CA GLY A 55 5.61 -0.37 14.37
C GLY A 55 4.92 -1.31 13.38
N VAL A 56 5.05 -2.64 13.57
CA VAL A 56 4.59 -3.65 12.59
C VAL A 56 3.52 -4.61 13.11
N ARG A 57 3.30 -4.69 14.43
CA ARG A 57 2.29 -5.54 15.04
C ARG A 57 1.01 -4.73 15.24
N SER A 58 0.02 -4.98 14.39
CA SER A 58 -1.28 -4.32 14.42
C SER A 58 -2.37 -5.20 15.05
N PRO A 59 -3.42 -4.60 15.65
CA PRO A 59 -4.64 -5.32 16.01
C PRO A 59 -5.29 -5.93 14.77
N CYS A 60 -5.80 -7.16 14.90
CA CYS A 60 -6.65 -7.80 13.90
C CYS A 60 -7.75 -8.61 14.60
N TRP A 61 -9.01 -8.34 14.26
CA TRP A 61 -10.17 -9.06 14.79
C TRP A 61 -11.06 -9.54 13.64
N LEU A 62 -11.63 -10.73 13.83
CA LEU A 62 -12.55 -11.33 12.88
C LEU A 62 -13.85 -11.70 13.61
N HIS A 63 -14.98 -11.43 12.96
CA HIS A 63 -16.31 -11.76 13.47
C HIS A 63 -17.11 -12.42 12.34
N TRP A 64 -17.52 -13.68 12.55
CA TRP A 64 -18.37 -14.43 11.63
C TRP A 64 -19.11 -15.56 12.38
N PRO A 65 -20.27 -15.27 12.99
CA PRO A 65 -20.94 -16.17 13.94
C PRO A 65 -21.25 -17.56 13.39
N ASN A 66 -21.68 -17.66 12.13
CA ASN A 66 -22.03 -18.96 11.53
C ASN A 66 -20.83 -19.90 11.33
N ARG A 67 -19.59 -19.39 11.40
CA ARG A 67 -18.41 -20.16 11.00
C ARG A 67 -17.28 -20.15 12.03
N LEU A 68 -17.17 -19.09 12.81
CA LEU A 68 -16.09 -18.88 13.77
C LEU A 68 -16.62 -18.93 15.21
N GLN A 69 -15.93 -19.68 16.06
CA GLN A 69 -16.22 -19.70 17.49
C GLN A 69 -15.82 -18.37 18.14
N ALA A 70 -16.74 -17.78 18.91
CA ALA A 70 -16.45 -16.55 19.66
C ALA A 70 -15.40 -16.76 20.75
N GLY A 71 -14.63 -15.70 21.04
CA GLY A 71 -13.64 -15.69 22.13
C GLY A 71 -12.34 -16.45 21.84
N VAL A 72 -12.14 -16.96 20.63
CA VAL A 72 -10.90 -17.66 20.25
C VAL A 72 -9.80 -16.63 19.97
N VAL A 73 -8.64 -16.85 20.60
CA VAL A 73 -7.40 -16.10 20.34
C VAL A 73 -6.39 -17.02 19.67
N ARG A 74 -5.72 -16.53 18.62
CA ARG A 74 -4.66 -17.22 17.88
C ARG A 74 -3.36 -16.42 17.99
N HIS A 75 -2.25 -17.12 18.17
CA HIS A 75 -0.90 -16.54 18.34
C HIS A 75 0.02 -16.88 17.17
N GLU A 76 -0.47 -17.69 16.23
CA GLU A 76 0.19 -18.07 15.01
C GLU A 76 0.57 -16.84 14.18
N LEU A 77 1.75 -16.90 13.57
CA LEU A 77 2.34 -15.78 12.84
C LEU A 77 1.58 -15.50 11.54
N SER A 78 0.87 -14.37 11.45
CA SER A 78 0.11 -13.93 10.27
C SER A 78 0.43 -12.48 9.89
N ALA A 79 0.13 -12.10 8.64
CA ALA A 79 0.27 -10.74 8.13
C ALA A 79 -0.87 -10.36 7.19
N HIS A 80 -0.96 -9.07 6.85
CA HIS A 80 -1.97 -8.52 5.94
C HIS A 80 -2.01 -9.22 4.57
N ILE A 81 -0.88 -9.75 4.08
CA ILE A 81 -0.81 -10.55 2.85
C ILE A 81 -1.66 -11.83 2.89
N ASP A 82 -2.00 -12.32 4.09
CA ASP A 82 -2.83 -13.50 4.30
C ASP A 82 -4.33 -13.21 4.10
N LEU A 83 -4.73 -11.93 4.06
CA LEU A 83 -6.13 -11.54 3.93
C LEU A 83 -6.73 -11.96 2.58
N LEU A 84 -6.01 -11.74 1.47
CA LEU A 84 -6.49 -12.11 0.14
C LEU A 84 -6.82 -13.62 0.03
N PRO A 85 -5.91 -14.56 0.33
CA PRO A 85 -6.25 -15.98 0.27
C PRO A 85 -7.30 -16.39 1.32
N THR A 86 -7.32 -15.74 2.50
CA THR A 86 -8.35 -16.01 3.52
C THR A 86 -9.74 -15.60 3.04
N ILE A 87 -9.88 -14.43 2.42
CA ILE A 87 -11.15 -13.93 1.87
C ILE A 87 -11.57 -14.81 0.68
N ALA A 88 -10.65 -15.20 -0.19
CA ALA A 88 -10.94 -16.11 -1.28
C ALA A 88 -11.50 -17.45 -0.76
N ASP A 89 -10.86 -18.05 0.25
CA ASP A 89 -11.35 -19.27 0.91
C ASP A 89 -12.70 -19.06 1.61
N ALA A 90 -12.91 -17.90 2.24
CA ALA A 90 -14.18 -17.56 2.88
C ALA A 90 -15.32 -17.48 1.87
N CYS A 91 -15.06 -16.89 0.70
CA CYS A 91 -16.01 -16.76 -0.40
C CYS A 91 -16.10 -17.99 -1.32
N ASN A 92 -15.34 -19.06 -1.02
CA ASN A 92 -15.22 -20.24 -1.88
C ASN A 92 -14.78 -19.90 -3.32
N VAL A 93 -13.91 -18.90 -3.46
CA VAL A 93 -13.32 -18.47 -4.72
C VAL A 93 -11.98 -19.16 -4.91
N ARG A 94 -11.83 -19.85 -6.04
CA ARG A 94 -10.57 -20.50 -6.38
C ARG A 94 -9.55 -19.48 -6.87
N VAL A 95 -8.47 -19.30 -6.12
CA VAL A 95 -7.30 -18.54 -6.59
C VAL A 95 -6.71 -19.25 -7.82
N PRO A 96 -6.54 -18.55 -8.95
CA PRO A 96 -5.94 -19.13 -10.15
C PRO A 96 -4.50 -19.60 -9.90
N ARG A 97 -4.11 -20.74 -10.47
CA ARG A 97 -2.77 -21.33 -10.26
C ARG A 97 -1.62 -20.46 -10.76
N TRP A 98 -1.88 -19.58 -11.72
CA TRP A 98 -0.88 -18.67 -12.28
C TRP A 98 -0.60 -17.48 -11.35
N LEU A 99 -1.50 -17.17 -10.41
CA LEU A 99 -1.33 -16.10 -9.44
C LEU A 99 -0.58 -16.66 -8.22
N LYS A 100 0.71 -16.37 -8.12
CA LYS A 100 1.51 -16.70 -6.93
C LYS A 100 1.19 -15.69 -5.83
N LEU A 101 0.79 -16.17 -4.66
CA LEU A 101 0.52 -15.35 -3.48
C LEU A 101 1.58 -15.62 -2.41
N ASP A 102 2.06 -14.56 -1.76
CA ASP A 102 2.95 -14.67 -0.59
C ASP A 102 2.19 -15.05 0.69
N GLY A 103 0.89 -14.76 0.70
CA GLY A 103 -0.02 -15.05 1.81
C GLY A 103 -0.49 -16.51 1.83
N GLN A 104 -0.92 -16.95 3.01
CA GLN A 104 -1.61 -18.22 3.21
C GLN A 104 -2.93 -17.96 3.93
N SER A 105 -4.00 -18.63 3.51
CA SER A 105 -5.27 -18.55 4.23
C SER A 105 -5.13 -19.04 5.66
N PHE A 106 -5.45 -18.19 6.62
CA PHE A 106 -5.50 -18.55 8.04
C PHE A 106 -6.90 -18.99 8.48
N LEU A 107 -7.89 -19.00 7.60
CA LEU A 107 -9.26 -19.42 7.93
C LEU A 107 -9.30 -20.83 8.58
N PRO A 108 -8.55 -21.83 8.09
CA PRO A 108 -8.48 -23.14 8.76
C PRO A 108 -7.90 -23.10 10.18
N LEU A 109 -7.05 -22.11 10.52
CA LEU A 109 -6.58 -21.91 11.90
C LEU A 109 -7.70 -21.38 12.79
N LEU A 110 -8.47 -20.41 12.29
CA LEU A 110 -9.59 -19.83 13.03
C LEU A 110 -10.69 -20.87 13.28
N GLU A 111 -10.95 -21.75 12.30
CA GLU A 111 -11.87 -22.88 12.43
C GLU A 111 -11.32 -24.05 13.27
N GLY A 112 -10.07 -23.98 13.74
CA GLY A 112 -9.43 -25.06 14.51
C GLY A 112 -9.11 -26.33 13.71
N LYS A 113 -9.15 -26.26 12.37
CA LYS A 113 -8.91 -27.38 11.44
C LYS A 113 -7.45 -27.57 11.07
N ARG A 114 -6.59 -26.58 11.33
CA ARG A 114 -5.14 -26.66 11.09
C ARG A 114 -4.39 -26.37 12.38
N ARG A 115 -3.36 -27.18 12.65
CA ARG A 115 -2.47 -27.02 13.82
C ARG A 115 -1.03 -26.68 13.45
N ASN A 116 -0.57 -27.09 12.26
CA ASN A 116 0.77 -26.78 11.80
C ASN A 116 0.79 -25.46 11.01
N TRP A 117 1.36 -24.43 11.62
CA TRP A 117 1.52 -23.09 11.03
C TRP A 117 2.95 -22.58 11.23
N ASN A 118 3.91 -23.27 10.62
CA ASN A 118 5.30 -22.84 10.62
C ASN A 118 5.62 -22.08 9.33
N ARG A 119 6.01 -20.82 9.47
CA ARG A 119 6.45 -19.96 8.36
C ARG A 119 7.43 -18.91 8.85
N HIS A 120 8.05 -18.21 7.90
CA HIS A 120 8.66 -16.92 8.17
C HIS A 120 7.84 -15.80 7.51
N LEU A 121 7.97 -14.59 8.05
CA LEU A 121 7.46 -13.35 7.48
C LEU A 121 8.58 -12.34 7.41
N VAL A 122 8.66 -11.61 6.29
CA VAL A 122 9.56 -10.48 6.14
C VAL A 122 8.72 -9.24 5.89
N LEU A 123 9.04 -8.16 6.60
CA LEU A 123 8.52 -6.83 6.34
C LEU A 123 9.69 -5.90 6.13
N GLN A 124 9.65 -5.13 5.05
CA GLN A 124 10.65 -4.14 4.70
C GLN A 124 9.94 -2.83 4.40
N ALA A 125 10.40 -1.74 5.03
CA ALA A 125 9.74 -0.44 4.93
C ALA A 125 10.78 0.66 4.72
N HIS A 126 10.87 1.23 3.53
CA HIS A 126 11.76 2.36 3.25
C HIS A 126 11.21 3.26 2.15
N ARG A 127 11.89 4.40 1.92
CA ARG A 127 11.62 5.29 0.78
C ARG A 127 12.41 4.85 -0.45
N GLY A 128 12.05 5.39 -1.61
CA GLY A 128 12.75 5.14 -2.87
C GLY A 128 11.97 4.25 -3.82
N ASN A 129 12.43 4.20 -5.08
CA ASN A 129 11.82 3.42 -6.15
C ASN A 129 12.29 1.97 -6.18
N GLU A 130 13.44 1.68 -5.57
CA GLU A 130 14.06 0.36 -5.58
C GLU A 130 14.28 -0.12 -4.14
N PRO A 131 13.99 -1.39 -3.84
CA PRO A 131 14.33 -1.99 -2.57
C PRO A 131 15.83 -2.17 -2.43
N VAL A 132 16.36 -1.73 -1.28
CA VAL A 132 17.76 -1.94 -0.93
C VAL A 132 17.85 -3.13 0.01
N ARG A 133 18.68 -4.11 -0.35
CA ARG A 133 18.88 -5.32 0.47
C ARG A 133 19.32 -4.94 1.88
N TYR A 134 18.68 -5.56 2.87
CA TYR A 134 18.82 -5.32 4.30
C TYR A 134 18.42 -3.92 4.78
N HIS A 135 17.81 -3.07 3.96
CA HIS A 135 17.38 -1.74 4.42
C HIS A 135 16.06 -1.80 5.18
N ASN A 136 16.08 -1.34 6.43
CA ASN A 136 14.93 -1.16 7.32
C ASN A 136 13.90 -2.30 7.23
N PHE A 137 14.32 -3.50 7.65
CA PHE A 137 13.53 -4.72 7.59
C PHE A 137 13.44 -5.44 8.93
N MET A 138 12.43 -6.30 9.07
CA MET A 138 12.40 -7.38 10.04
C MET A 138 12.05 -8.70 9.33
N LEU A 139 12.59 -9.80 9.86
CA LEU A 139 12.19 -11.16 9.54
C LEU A 139 11.80 -11.85 10.84
N ARG A 140 10.61 -12.46 10.87
CA ARG A 140 10.15 -13.29 11.98
C ARG A 140 10.01 -14.74 11.55
N HIS A 141 10.54 -15.66 12.35
CA HIS A 141 10.42 -17.11 12.16
C HIS A 141 10.26 -17.78 13.52
N GLY A 142 9.03 -18.21 13.83
CA GLY A 142 8.67 -18.62 15.18
C GLY A 142 8.88 -17.48 16.19
N ASP A 143 9.55 -17.78 17.29
CA ASP A 143 9.86 -16.83 18.36
C ASP A 143 11.01 -15.88 18.01
N TRP A 144 11.76 -16.17 16.95
CA TRP A 144 12.94 -15.40 16.61
C TRP A 144 12.63 -14.29 15.61
N LYS A 145 13.18 -13.11 15.89
CA LYS A 145 13.10 -11.94 15.03
C LYS A 145 14.49 -11.39 14.74
N LEU A 146 14.86 -11.36 13.46
CA LEU A 146 16.06 -10.67 12.97
C LEU A 146 15.61 -9.33 12.38
N LEU A 147 16.30 -8.23 12.68
CA LEU A 147 15.98 -6.94 12.07
C LEU A 147 17.22 -6.10 11.83
N HIS A 148 17.09 -5.13 10.92
CA HIS A 148 18.02 -4.03 10.77
C HIS A 148 17.21 -2.74 10.67
N SER A 149 17.27 -1.91 11.71
CA SER A 149 16.50 -0.67 11.81
C SER A 149 17.30 0.52 11.28
N SER A 150 17.64 0.54 9.99
CA SER A 150 18.39 1.63 9.34
C SER A 150 17.57 2.89 9.05
N GLY A 151 16.26 2.86 9.34
CA GLY A 151 15.38 4.03 9.26
C GLY A 151 14.60 4.13 7.95
N PHE A 152 13.34 4.53 8.08
CA PHE A 152 12.40 4.60 6.95
C PHE A 152 12.66 5.78 6.01
N GLY A 153 13.13 6.92 6.52
CA GLY A 153 13.17 8.19 5.78
C GLY A 153 14.17 8.23 4.63
N SER A 154 15.16 7.33 4.62
CA SER A 154 16.22 7.28 3.62
C SER A 154 15.91 6.26 2.53
N THR A 155 16.41 6.50 1.32
CA THR A 155 16.34 5.54 0.20
C THR A 155 17.37 4.42 0.30
N SER A 156 18.42 4.62 1.10
CA SER A 156 19.50 3.66 1.35
C SER A 156 20.03 3.80 2.79
N PHE A 157 21.06 3.02 3.12
CA PHE A 157 21.83 3.14 4.36
C PHE A 157 23.33 2.99 4.08
N ASP A 158 24.16 3.52 4.97
CA ASP A 158 25.62 3.46 4.85
C ASP A 158 26.23 2.33 5.69
N GLY A 159 27.34 1.78 5.18
CA GLY A 159 28.12 0.77 5.89
C GLY A 159 27.51 -0.63 5.86
N LYS A 160 27.93 -1.47 6.81
CA LYS A 160 27.43 -2.85 6.93
C LYS A 160 26.14 -2.89 7.75
N PRO A 161 25.17 -3.76 7.41
CA PRO A 161 23.93 -3.86 8.18
C PRO A 161 24.21 -4.22 9.64
N GLN A 162 23.58 -3.48 10.56
CA GLN A 162 23.69 -3.70 12.00
C GLN A 162 22.54 -4.58 12.47
N PHE A 163 22.69 -5.89 12.31
CA PHE A 163 21.65 -6.85 12.68
C PHE A 163 21.40 -6.88 14.19
N GLN A 164 20.11 -6.92 14.54
CA GLN A 164 19.63 -7.17 15.89
C GLN A 164 18.80 -8.45 15.88
N LEU A 165 18.96 -9.27 16.91
CA LEU A 165 18.27 -10.54 17.06
C LEU A 165 17.53 -10.56 18.39
N TYR A 166 16.25 -10.90 18.36
CA TYR A 166 15.40 -11.00 19.55
C TYR A 166 14.66 -12.33 19.57
N ASN A 167 14.43 -12.87 20.77
CA ASN A 167 13.41 -13.88 21.01
C ASN A 167 12.17 -13.18 21.55
N VAL A 168 11.19 -12.89 20.68
CA VAL A 168 10.07 -11.99 20.99
C VAL A 168 9.00 -12.61 21.89
N SER A 169 9.04 -13.94 22.07
CA SER A 169 8.16 -14.63 23.01
C SER A 169 8.65 -14.47 24.45
N ASN A 170 9.97 -14.38 24.65
CA ASN A 170 10.59 -14.14 25.95
C ASN A 170 10.92 -12.66 26.22
N ASP A 171 11.10 -11.87 25.16
CA ASP A 171 11.38 -10.43 25.21
C ASP A 171 10.47 -9.66 24.24
N PRO A 172 9.20 -9.43 24.60
CA PRO A 172 8.28 -8.64 23.77
C PRO A 172 8.70 -7.15 23.67
N THR A 173 9.61 -6.69 24.53
CA THR A 173 10.09 -5.31 24.54
C THR A 173 11.25 -5.07 23.58
N GLU A 174 11.83 -6.13 23.00
CA GLU A 174 12.97 -6.07 22.07
C GLU A 174 14.13 -5.23 22.63
N LEU A 175 14.47 -5.43 23.90
CA LEU A 175 15.54 -4.71 24.60
C LEU A 175 16.84 -5.51 24.68
N ASN A 176 16.76 -6.84 24.66
CA ASN A 176 17.90 -7.73 24.83
C ASN A 176 18.37 -8.26 23.47
N ASN A 177 19.30 -7.55 22.82
CA ASN A 177 19.85 -7.99 21.54
C ASN A 177 20.77 -9.21 21.71
N LEU A 178 20.40 -10.33 21.09
CA LEU A 178 21.07 -11.62 21.16
C LEU A 178 22.02 -11.89 19.96
N ALA A 179 22.20 -10.92 19.06
CA ALA A 179 22.93 -11.16 17.80
C ALA A 179 24.39 -11.59 18.02
N SER A 180 25.08 -11.03 19.02
CA SER A 180 26.48 -11.37 19.32
C SER A 180 26.64 -12.72 20.03
N THR A 181 25.60 -13.19 20.71
CA THR A 181 25.63 -14.45 21.48
C THR A 181 25.04 -15.63 20.72
N HIS A 182 24.31 -15.38 19.63
CA HIS A 182 23.69 -16.41 18.77
C HIS A 182 23.99 -16.18 17.27
N PRO A 183 25.28 -16.13 16.87
CA PRO A 183 25.66 -15.83 15.48
C PRO A 183 25.15 -16.86 14.48
N GLU A 184 25.02 -18.13 14.87
CA GLU A 184 24.46 -19.20 14.04
C GLU A 184 22.97 -18.95 13.71
N GLN A 185 22.23 -18.39 14.67
CA GLN A 185 20.83 -18.03 14.48
C GLN A 185 20.68 -16.80 13.57
N VAL A 186 21.56 -15.81 13.72
CA VAL A 186 21.65 -14.66 12.80
C VAL A 186 21.89 -15.17 11.39
N ALA A 187 22.90 -16.01 11.18
CA ALA A 187 23.22 -16.56 9.86
C ALA A 187 22.07 -17.39 9.27
N ARG A 188 21.33 -18.13 10.10
CA ARG A 188 20.15 -18.89 9.67
C ARG A 188 19.04 -17.97 9.17
N LEU A 189 18.68 -16.95 9.95
CA LEU A 189 17.62 -16.02 9.59
C LEU A 189 18.03 -15.11 8.41
N GLN A 190 19.30 -14.74 8.33
CA GLN A 190 19.84 -13.99 7.19
C GLN A 190 19.65 -14.76 5.88
N ARG A 191 19.94 -16.08 5.85
CA ARG A 191 19.69 -16.91 4.66
C ARG A 191 18.22 -16.94 4.24
N LEU A 192 17.28 -16.96 5.21
CA LEU A 192 15.85 -16.88 4.90
C LEU A 192 15.47 -15.51 4.32
N TYR A 193 16.06 -14.44 4.85
CA TYR A 193 15.86 -13.10 4.28
C TYR A 193 16.41 -13.01 2.85
N ASP A 194 17.60 -13.54 2.59
CA ASP A 194 18.20 -13.49 1.25
C ASP A 194 17.36 -14.24 0.23
N GLN A 195 16.86 -15.43 0.58
CA GLN A 195 15.94 -16.20 -0.27
C GLN A 195 14.66 -15.41 -0.56
N TRP A 196 14.08 -14.79 0.46
CA TRP A 196 12.89 -13.94 0.30
C TRP A 196 13.17 -12.74 -0.62
N PHE A 197 14.28 -12.02 -0.38
CA PHE A 197 14.64 -10.85 -1.17
C PHE A 197 14.89 -11.22 -2.64
N ASP A 198 15.60 -12.32 -2.89
CA ASP A 198 15.84 -12.81 -4.25
C ASP A 198 14.53 -13.18 -4.97
N ASP A 199 13.58 -13.80 -4.26
CA ASP A 199 12.27 -14.16 -4.82
C ASP A 199 11.46 -12.92 -5.19
N VAL A 200 11.22 -12.01 -4.23
CA VAL A 200 10.34 -10.85 -4.47
C VAL A 200 10.92 -9.83 -5.46
N SER A 201 12.26 -9.74 -5.55
CA SER A 201 12.96 -8.85 -6.47
C SER A 201 12.96 -9.29 -7.94
N THR A 202 12.40 -10.46 -8.27
CA THR A 202 12.37 -10.97 -9.67
C THR A 202 10.98 -10.95 -10.29
N THR A 203 10.01 -10.36 -9.59
CA THR A 203 8.59 -10.41 -9.99
C THR A 203 8.19 -9.38 -11.05
N ARG A 204 9.11 -8.48 -11.43
CA ARG A 204 8.85 -7.33 -12.31
C ARG A 204 9.94 -7.18 -13.37
N GLU A 205 9.60 -6.54 -14.49
CA GLU A 205 10.56 -6.16 -15.52
C GLU A 205 11.69 -5.31 -14.90
N ASP A 206 12.93 -5.56 -15.33
CA ASP A 206 14.15 -4.95 -14.78
C ASP A 206 14.26 -5.02 -13.24
N ASN A 207 13.67 -6.07 -12.64
CA ASN A 207 13.61 -6.39 -11.21
C ASN A 207 12.80 -5.41 -10.34
N TYR A 208 12.68 -4.13 -10.72
CA TYR A 208 12.04 -3.09 -9.89
C TYR A 208 11.20 -2.06 -10.66
N ALA A 209 10.92 -2.26 -11.95
CA ALA A 209 10.18 -1.29 -12.74
C ALA A 209 8.82 -0.93 -12.09
N PRO A 210 8.44 0.35 -11.94
CA PRO A 210 7.25 0.74 -11.19
C PRO A 210 5.95 0.26 -11.84
N PRO A 211 4.86 0.07 -11.08
CA PRO A 211 3.60 -0.38 -11.67
C PRO A 211 2.99 0.71 -12.51
N ARG A 212 2.55 0.31 -13.70
CA ARG A 212 1.84 1.19 -14.62
C ARG A 212 0.34 1.10 -14.35
N ILE A 213 -0.29 2.25 -14.21
CA ILE A 213 -1.74 2.33 -14.03
C ILE A 213 -2.40 2.01 -15.38
N VAL A 214 -3.36 1.09 -15.37
CA VAL A 214 -4.03 0.66 -16.61
C VAL A 214 -5.12 1.68 -17.00
N ILE A 215 -5.14 2.08 -18.28
CA ILE A 215 -6.17 2.93 -18.87
C ILE A 215 -6.92 2.15 -19.95
N GLY A 216 -8.26 2.22 -19.94
CA GLY A 216 -9.10 1.63 -20.97
C GLY A 216 -9.33 0.13 -20.83
N SER A 217 -9.35 -0.40 -19.60
CA SER A 217 -9.70 -1.80 -19.36
C SER A 217 -11.21 -2.01 -19.44
N ASP A 218 -11.67 -3.10 -20.05
CA ASP A 218 -13.11 -3.42 -20.14
C ASP A 218 -13.79 -3.61 -18.77
N VAL A 219 -13.04 -4.09 -17.77
CA VAL A 219 -13.57 -4.33 -16.40
C VAL A 219 -13.56 -3.06 -15.53
N ALA A 220 -12.74 -2.09 -15.90
CA ALA A 220 -12.59 -0.80 -15.21
C ALA A 220 -12.34 0.28 -16.27
N PRO A 221 -13.38 0.69 -17.02
CA PRO A 221 -13.22 1.60 -18.14
C PRO A 221 -12.79 3.00 -17.67
N GLU A 222 -13.19 3.41 -16.47
CA GLU A 222 -12.75 4.66 -15.87
C GLU A 222 -11.50 4.43 -15.01
N THR A 223 -10.45 5.21 -15.28
CA THR A 223 -9.20 5.20 -14.52
C THR A 223 -9.02 6.55 -13.83
N VAL A 224 -8.79 6.53 -12.52
CA VAL A 224 -8.48 7.72 -11.73
C VAL A 224 -6.98 7.76 -11.44
N LEU A 225 -6.30 8.77 -11.96
CA LEU A 225 -4.91 9.08 -11.66
C LEU A 225 -4.87 10.06 -10.50
N SER A 226 -4.40 9.63 -9.33
CA SER A 226 -4.30 10.51 -8.16
C SER A 226 -2.90 11.08 -8.04
N ARG A 227 -2.77 12.28 -7.47
CA ARG A 227 -1.47 12.86 -7.14
C ARG A 227 -0.60 11.97 -6.24
N GLN A 228 -1.18 11.07 -5.45
CA GLN A 228 -0.41 10.14 -4.63
C GLN A 228 0.36 9.11 -5.45
N ASP A 229 -0.10 8.85 -6.69
CA ASP A 229 0.48 7.87 -7.60
C ASP A 229 1.50 8.48 -8.57
N TRP A 230 1.60 9.82 -8.64
CA TRP A 230 2.53 10.45 -9.56
C TRP A 230 3.99 10.29 -9.12
N ARG A 231 4.89 10.39 -10.08
CA ARG A 231 6.34 10.30 -9.91
C ARG A 231 6.95 11.69 -10.01
N ASP A 232 8.13 11.86 -9.44
CA ASP A 232 8.97 13.07 -9.46
C ASP A 232 8.34 14.35 -8.87
N GLY A 233 7.20 14.23 -8.20
CA GLY A 233 6.52 15.30 -7.46
C GLY A 233 6.29 14.98 -5.99
N THR A 234 6.01 16.01 -5.19
CA THR A 234 5.49 15.87 -3.82
C THR A 234 3.96 15.77 -3.85
N TRP A 235 3.32 15.48 -2.72
CA TRP A 235 1.85 15.52 -2.62
C TRP A 235 1.29 16.93 -2.33
N ALA A 236 2.14 17.96 -2.36
CA ALA A 236 1.73 19.33 -2.08
C ALA A 236 0.85 19.92 -3.19
N PRO A 237 -0.07 20.86 -2.87
CA PRO A 237 -0.90 21.59 -3.85
C PRO A 237 -0.14 22.28 -4.97
N ASN A 238 1.07 22.77 -4.70
CA ASN A 238 1.93 23.49 -5.63
C ASN A 238 3.00 22.61 -6.27
N SER A 239 2.78 21.29 -6.29
CA SER A 239 3.71 20.35 -6.91
C SER A 239 3.15 19.84 -8.23
N SER A 240 3.99 19.22 -9.04
CA SER A 240 3.64 18.54 -10.28
C SER A 240 4.45 17.27 -10.40
N GLY A 241 3.95 16.33 -11.20
CA GLY A 241 4.59 15.05 -11.48
C GLY A 241 3.97 14.42 -12.73
N TYR A 242 4.27 13.15 -12.96
CA TYR A 242 3.65 12.36 -14.02
C TYR A 242 3.19 11.00 -13.52
N TRP A 243 2.22 10.41 -14.21
CA TRP A 243 1.80 9.04 -14.01
C TRP A 243 2.45 8.14 -15.04
N GLU A 244 2.94 6.99 -14.61
CA GLU A 244 3.32 5.91 -15.50
C GLU A 244 2.09 5.06 -15.76
N VAL A 245 1.67 4.99 -17.02
CA VAL A 245 0.44 4.32 -17.42
C VAL A 245 0.73 3.25 -18.47
N ASN A 246 -0.21 2.32 -18.61
CA ASN A 246 -0.29 1.37 -19.71
C ASN A 246 -1.70 1.43 -20.31
N VAL A 247 -1.80 1.99 -21.51
CA VAL A 247 -3.08 2.15 -22.20
C VAL A 247 -3.37 0.86 -22.98
N VAL A 248 -4.53 0.24 -22.75
CA VAL A 248 -4.85 -1.07 -23.34
C VAL A 248 -5.07 -0.95 -24.84
N GLU A 249 -5.77 0.08 -25.29
CA GLU A 249 -6.22 0.23 -26.67
C GLU A 249 -6.02 1.65 -27.23
N ASN A 250 -5.69 1.70 -28.52
CA ASN A 250 -5.63 2.93 -29.31
C ASN A 250 -7.06 3.45 -29.51
N ARG A 251 -7.44 4.50 -28.77
CA ARG A 251 -8.75 5.15 -28.92
C ARG A 251 -8.75 6.56 -28.35
N SER A 252 -9.89 7.23 -28.51
CA SER A 252 -10.15 8.50 -27.86
C SER A 252 -10.70 8.32 -26.45
N TYR A 253 -10.30 9.21 -25.54
CA TYR A 253 -10.71 9.26 -24.16
C TYR A 253 -11.23 10.65 -23.80
N ASP A 254 -12.21 10.70 -22.90
CA ASP A 254 -12.59 11.91 -22.18
C ASP A 254 -11.72 12.02 -20.93
N ILE A 255 -11.08 13.18 -20.76
CA ILE A 255 -10.18 13.46 -19.64
C ILE A 255 -10.79 14.58 -18.79
N GLU A 256 -11.19 14.23 -17.57
CA GLU A 256 -11.64 15.17 -16.56
C GLU A 256 -10.52 15.43 -15.55
N VAL A 257 -10.16 16.69 -15.35
CA VAL A 257 -9.11 17.10 -14.41
C VAL A 257 -9.77 17.84 -13.26
N VAL A 258 -9.52 17.40 -12.02
CA VAL A 258 -10.06 18.00 -10.78
C VAL A 258 -8.94 18.70 -10.03
N PHE A 259 -9.15 19.95 -9.65
CA PHE A 259 -8.13 20.82 -9.04
C PHE A 259 -8.73 21.76 -7.99
N ASN A 260 -7.89 22.42 -7.18
CA ASN A 260 -8.36 23.52 -6.33
C ASN A 260 -8.97 24.61 -7.20
N PRO A 261 -10.06 25.28 -6.77
CA PRO A 261 -10.64 26.40 -7.48
C PRO A 261 -9.58 27.37 -7.98
N ALA A 262 -9.61 27.69 -9.28
CA ALA A 262 -8.66 28.60 -9.88
C ALA A 262 -8.82 30.00 -9.29
N GLU A 263 -7.73 30.59 -8.79
CA GLU A 263 -7.76 31.93 -8.18
C GLU A 263 -7.94 33.03 -9.24
N GLN A 264 -7.58 32.73 -10.48
CA GLN A 264 -7.64 33.57 -11.67
C GLN A 264 -7.78 32.68 -12.91
N ASP A 265 -7.81 33.27 -14.10
CA ASP A 265 -7.77 32.48 -15.34
C ASP A 265 -6.41 31.75 -15.46
N GLU A 266 -6.47 30.46 -15.80
CA GLU A 266 -5.31 29.58 -15.93
C GLU A 266 -5.40 28.80 -17.25
N THR A 267 -4.27 28.24 -17.68
CA THR A 267 -4.23 27.25 -18.76
C THR A 267 -3.95 25.87 -18.19
N LEU A 268 -4.88 24.93 -18.38
CA LEU A 268 -4.63 23.51 -18.15
C LEU A 268 -3.83 22.97 -19.33
N GLU A 269 -2.72 22.29 -19.04
CA GLU A 269 -1.91 21.57 -20.01
C GLU A 269 -1.79 20.09 -19.59
N ILE A 270 -2.26 19.20 -20.47
CA ILE A 270 -2.12 17.75 -20.33
C ILE A 270 -1.11 17.28 -21.36
N ARG A 271 0.00 16.71 -20.90
CA ARG A 271 1.06 16.18 -21.76
C ARG A 271 0.92 14.67 -21.84
N LEU A 272 0.75 14.18 -23.06
CA LEU A 272 0.82 12.78 -23.44
C LEU A 272 2.17 12.56 -24.14
N GLU A 273 2.51 11.30 -24.44
CA GLU A 273 3.78 10.98 -25.12
C GLU A 273 3.86 11.60 -26.53
N THR A 274 2.73 11.65 -27.25
CA THR A 274 2.70 12.06 -28.66
C THR A 274 2.09 13.44 -28.89
N ASN A 275 1.38 14.01 -27.91
CA ASN A 275 0.76 15.32 -28.05
C ASN A 275 0.58 16.03 -26.70
N THR A 276 0.23 17.31 -26.78
CA THR A 276 -0.15 18.12 -25.63
C THR A 276 -1.52 18.71 -25.89
N VAL A 277 -2.42 18.58 -24.92
CA VAL A 277 -3.78 19.11 -24.97
C VAL A 277 -3.90 20.27 -24.00
N LYS A 278 -4.55 21.36 -24.42
CA LYS A 278 -4.73 22.56 -23.60
C LYS A 278 -6.19 22.93 -23.45
N ALA A 279 -6.54 23.49 -22.30
CA ALA A 279 -7.85 24.09 -22.05
C ALA A 279 -7.71 25.37 -21.22
N ASN A 280 -8.56 26.35 -21.49
CA ASN A 280 -8.67 27.55 -20.66
C ASN A 280 -9.52 27.24 -19.43
N ILE A 281 -9.05 27.65 -18.26
CA ILE A 281 -9.74 27.52 -16.98
C ILE A 281 -10.12 28.92 -16.52
N SER A 282 -11.39 29.14 -16.21
CA SER A 282 -11.84 30.43 -15.69
C SER A 282 -11.65 30.52 -14.19
N ALA A 283 -11.45 31.73 -13.68
CA ALA A 283 -11.41 31.99 -12.24
C ALA A 283 -12.65 31.40 -11.54
N GLY A 284 -12.44 30.62 -10.48
CA GLY A 284 -13.48 29.92 -9.72
C GLY A 284 -13.74 28.48 -10.16
N ASP A 285 -13.30 28.06 -11.35
CA ASP A 285 -13.47 26.67 -11.81
C ASP A 285 -12.62 25.71 -10.97
N ASP A 286 -13.16 24.53 -10.67
CA ASP A 286 -12.49 23.45 -9.93
C ASP A 286 -12.27 22.17 -10.76
N ARG A 287 -12.70 22.22 -12.04
CA ARG A 287 -12.68 21.09 -12.96
C ARG A 287 -12.58 21.53 -14.40
N ALA A 288 -12.03 20.65 -15.24
CA ALA A 288 -12.07 20.79 -16.69
C ALA A 288 -12.30 19.44 -17.35
N LEU A 289 -13.12 19.40 -18.40
CA LEU A 289 -13.37 18.20 -19.19
C LEU A 289 -12.93 18.44 -20.64
N ILE A 290 -12.00 17.63 -21.12
CA ILE A 290 -11.58 17.63 -22.51
C ILE A 290 -12.01 16.31 -23.14
N ARG A 291 -12.79 16.39 -24.21
CA ARG A 291 -13.41 15.22 -24.84
C ARG A 291 -12.62 14.74 -26.05
N GLY A 292 -12.68 13.43 -26.29
CA GLY A 292 -12.21 12.84 -27.53
C GLY A 292 -10.69 12.86 -27.74
N VAL A 293 -9.90 12.95 -26.66
CA VAL A 293 -8.44 13.02 -26.71
C VAL A 293 -7.88 11.68 -27.20
N PRO A 294 -7.18 11.62 -28.35
CA PRO A 294 -6.56 10.38 -28.81
C PRO A 294 -5.38 10.03 -27.91
N ILE A 295 -5.36 8.81 -27.38
CA ILE A 295 -4.25 8.27 -26.61
C ILE A 295 -3.83 6.95 -27.27
N GLU A 296 -2.54 6.83 -27.59
CA GLU A 296 -1.99 5.61 -28.17
C GLU A 296 -2.00 4.46 -27.14
N ASN A 297 -1.76 3.23 -27.55
CA ASN A 297 -1.71 2.07 -26.68
C ASN A 297 -0.28 1.82 -26.18
N GLY A 298 -0.17 1.05 -25.10
CA GLY A 298 1.09 0.64 -24.50
C GLY A 298 1.59 1.54 -23.37
N PRO A 299 2.85 1.35 -22.96
CA PRO A 299 3.49 2.08 -21.87
C PRO A 299 3.76 3.55 -22.21
N GLN A 300 3.36 4.50 -21.35
CA GLN A 300 3.54 5.95 -21.58
C GLN A 300 3.57 6.74 -20.27
N LYS A 301 3.96 8.02 -20.37
CA LYS A 301 3.86 9.00 -19.27
C LYS A 301 2.75 10.01 -19.58
N ILE A 302 1.91 10.28 -18.58
CA ILE A 302 0.91 11.35 -18.63
C ILE A 302 1.22 12.36 -17.53
N SER A 303 1.18 13.65 -17.83
CA SER A 303 1.23 14.70 -16.80
C SER A 303 0.16 15.76 -17.06
N ALA A 304 -0.27 16.43 -15.99
CA ALA A 304 -1.23 17.51 -16.07
C ALA A 304 -0.80 18.64 -15.13
N VAL A 305 -0.82 19.86 -15.63
CA VAL A 305 -0.48 21.06 -14.87
C VAL A 305 -1.42 22.21 -15.19
N LEU A 306 -1.69 23.05 -14.20
CA LEU A 306 -2.31 24.36 -14.39
C LEU A 306 -1.21 25.41 -14.37
N LEU A 307 -1.20 26.23 -15.42
CA LEU A 307 -0.23 27.29 -15.66
C LEU A 307 -0.92 28.63 -15.50
N HIS A 308 -0.32 29.53 -14.73
CA HIS A 308 -0.78 30.90 -14.63
C HIS A 308 0.38 31.88 -14.79
N LEU A 309 0.17 32.88 -15.65
CA LEU A 309 1.13 33.97 -15.85
C LEU A 309 1.03 34.95 -14.69
N LEU A 310 2.18 35.28 -14.10
CA LEU A 310 2.34 36.31 -13.09
C LEU A 310 2.59 37.67 -13.76
N LYS A 311 2.42 38.74 -12.99
CA LYS A 311 2.61 40.13 -13.47
C LYS A 311 4.04 40.43 -13.93
N ASP A 312 5.01 39.64 -13.48
CA ASP A 312 6.43 39.73 -13.85
C ASP A 312 6.79 38.79 -15.01
N GLU A 313 5.79 38.29 -15.75
CA GLU A 313 5.92 37.33 -16.85
C GLU A 313 6.45 35.95 -16.45
N SER A 314 6.60 35.67 -15.15
CA SER A 314 6.93 34.33 -14.67
C SER A 314 5.71 33.41 -14.65
N GLU A 315 5.91 32.12 -14.83
CA GLU A 315 4.84 31.11 -14.75
C GLU A 315 4.84 30.45 -13.38
N LYS A 316 3.67 30.39 -12.75
CA LYS A 316 3.47 29.54 -11.58
C LYS A 316 2.67 28.31 -11.98
N ILE A 317 3.19 27.17 -11.55
CA ILE A 317 2.73 25.84 -11.91
C ILE A 317 2.11 25.19 -10.67
N ARG A 318 0.95 24.57 -10.84
CA ARG A 318 0.35 23.68 -9.84
C ARG A 318 -0.23 22.44 -10.50
N GLY A 319 -0.18 21.31 -9.81
CA GLY A 319 -0.79 20.08 -10.30
C GLY A 319 -2.24 19.92 -9.85
N PRO A 320 -3.00 19.05 -10.53
CA PRO A 320 -4.36 18.69 -10.11
C PRO A 320 -4.36 17.75 -8.90
N TYR A 321 -5.55 17.52 -8.33
CA TYR A 321 -5.80 16.47 -7.35
C TYR A 321 -5.93 15.11 -8.03
N GLN A 322 -6.72 15.07 -9.10
CA GLN A 322 -7.10 13.85 -9.81
C GLN A 322 -7.23 14.14 -11.30
N VAL A 323 -6.89 13.13 -12.11
CA VAL A 323 -7.21 13.08 -13.54
C VAL A 323 -8.02 11.80 -13.76
N ILE A 324 -9.26 11.95 -14.23
CA ILE A 324 -10.19 10.86 -14.48
C ILE A 324 -10.24 10.66 -16.00
N ILE A 325 -9.90 9.46 -16.45
CA ILE A 325 -9.80 9.11 -17.87
C ILE A 325 -10.82 8.01 -18.15
N ARG A 326 -11.70 8.23 -19.11
CA ARG A 326 -12.73 7.26 -19.51
C ARG A 326 -12.84 7.19 -21.04
N PRO A 327 -13.20 6.01 -21.60
CA PRO A 327 -13.50 5.85 -23.01
C PRO A 327 -14.42 6.95 -23.55
N HIS A 328 -14.04 7.56 -24.67
CA HIS A 328 -14.96 8.39 -25.43
C HIS A 328 -16.03 7.50 -26.08
N LEU A 329 -17.30 7.94 -25.99
CA LEU A 329 -18.47 7.23 -26.51
C LEU A 329 -18.68 7.48 -28.00
#